data_AF-A0A5E5R650-F1
#
_entry.id   AF-A0A5E5R650-F1
#
_cell.length_a   1.000
_cell.length_b   1.000
_cell.length_c   1.000
_cell.angle_alpha   90.00
_cell.angle_beta   90.00
_cell.angle_gamma   90.00
#
_symmetry.space_group_name_H-M   'P 1'
#
loop_
_entity.id
_entity.type
_entity.pdbx_description
1 polymer ?
#
loop_
_entity_poly.entity_id
_entity_poly.type
_entity_poly.pdbx_seq_one_letter_code
_entity_poly.pdbx_strand_id
1 'polypeptide(L)'
;MANPGSRTHTDLLRRLIERETLRLDQLLLRPEVVSAAHWQVIGTVDDAVEQIVDWAGAGAMDGFIAAPGGSVGSLRLFLEQVVPRLVEKGLFRERYSATTFAGHLAEE
;
A
#
# COMPACT_ATOMS: atom_id res chain seq x y z
N MET A 1 7.91 -19.50 22.77
CA MET A 1 7.29 -19.12 21.48
C MET A 1 7.96 -17.83 21.05
N ALA A 2 8.79 -17.83 20.01
CA ALA A 2 9.52 -16.63 19.59
C ALA A 2 8.53 -15.62 19.01
N ASN A 3 8.48 -14.41 19.57
CA ASN A 3 7.67 -13.32 19.05
C ASN A 3 8.27 -12.88 17.69
N PRO A 4 7.59 -13.07 16.55
CA PRO A 4 8.11 -12.71 15.24
C PRO A 4 8.07 -11.19 14.97
N GLY A 5 7.65 -10.38 15.95
CA GLY A 5 7.59 -8.94 15.83
C GLY A 5 8.95 -8.30 15.57
N SER A 6 8.98 -7.31 14.68
CA SER A 6 10.14 -6.42 14.50
C SER A 6 10.56 -5.88 15.86
N ARG A 7 11.77 -6.27 16.31
CA ARG A 7 12.34 -5.81 17.59
C ARG A 7 12.36 -4.28 17.65
N THR A 8 12.71 -3.64 16.53
CA THR A 8 12.77 -2.18 16.39
C THR A 8 11.42 -1.50 16.60
N HIS A 9 10.35 -1.97 15.98
CA HIS A 9 9.03 -1.34 16.11
C HIS A 9 8.44 -1.58 17.51
N THR A 10 8.62 -2.79 18.05
CA THR A 10 8.16 -3.13 19.41
C THR A 10 8.85 -2.27 20.47
N ASP A 11 10.15 -2.05 20.35
CA ASP A 11 10.91 -1.22 21.29
C ASP A 11 10.54 0.27 21.19
N LEU A 12 10.25 0.75 19.97
CA LEU A 12 9.77 2.12 19.74
C LEU A 12 8.41 2.33 20.43
N LEU A 13 7.45 1.42 20.23
CA LEU A 13 6.14 1.45 20.87
C LEU A 13 6.25 1.41 22.39
N ARG A 14 7.10 0.53 22.93
CA ARG A 14 7.35 0.42 24.36
C ARG A 14 7.83 1.75 24.94
N ARG A 15 8.86 2.36 24.33
CA ARG A 15 9.40 3.66 24.80
C ARG A 15 8.37 4.78 24.74
N LEU A 16 7.48 4.77 23.74
CA LEU A 16 6.40 5.74 23.62
C LEU A 16 5.40 5.62 24.77
N ILE A 17 4.95 4.39 25.05
CA ILE A 17 4.00 4.09 26.14
C ILE A 17 4.63 4.38 27.53
N GLU A 18 5.91 4.09 27.71
CA GLU A 18 6.63 4.36 28.97
C GLU A 18 6.81 5.87 29.23
N ARG A 19 6.93 6.68 28.18
CA ARG A 19 7.10 8.14 28.28
C ARG A 19 5.77 8.90 28.36
N GLU A 20 4.73 8.41 27.68
CA GLU A 20 3.46 9.12 27.49
C GLU A 20 2.29 8.27 28.01
N THR A 21 1.42 8.84 28.86
CA THR A 21 0.17 8.18 29.28
C THR A 21 -0.91 8.39 28.21
N LEU A 22 -0.83 7.61 27.14
CA LEU A 22 -1.78 7.66 26.02
C LEU A 22 -2.98 6.73 26.25
N ARG A 23 -4.18 7.19 25.89
CA ARG A 23 -5.33 6.31 25.70
C ARG A 23 -5.14 5.49 24.42
N LEU A 24 -5.80 4.33 24.32
CA LEU A 24 -5.65 3.40 23.20
C LEU A 24 -5.94 4.05 21.84
N ASP A 25 -7.00 4.85 21.76
CA ASP A 25 -7.35 5.62 20.56
C ASP A 25 -6.27 6.65 20.17
N GLN A 26 -5.67 7.31 21.16
CA GLN A 26 -4.57 8.25 20.93
C GLN A 26 -3.32 7.54 20.45
N LEU A 27 -3.00 6.38 21.05
CA LEU A 27 -1.87 5.55 20.63
C LEU A 27 -2.07 5.07 19.18
N LEU A 28 -3.26 4.58 18.82
CA LEU A 28 -3.54 4.08 17.46
C LEU A 28 -3.50 5.16 16.37
N LEU A 29 -3.49 6.44 16.73
CA LEU A 29 -3.34 7.55 15.78
C LEU A 29 -1.91 8.07 15.68
N ARG A 30 -0.97 7.55 16.49
CA ARG A 30 0.42 7.99 16.47
C ARG A 30 1.13 7.51 15.21
N PRO A 31 1.90 8.37 14.51
CA PRO A 31 2.73 7.97 13.37
C PRO A 31 3.79 6.90 13.70
N GLU A 32 4.12 6.75 14.98
CA GLU A 32 4.98 5.69 15.51
C GLU A 32 4.30 4.31 15.53
N VAL A 33 2.97 4.28 15.53
CA VAL A 33 2.12 3.08 15.71
C VAL A 33 1.42 2.73 14.40
N VAL A 34 0.77 3.72 13.80
CA VAL A 34 0.39 3.65 12.40
C VAL A 34 1.71 3.65 11.65
N SER A 35 2.05 2.56 10.97
CA SER A 35 3.19 2.53 10.05
C SER A 35 2.98 3.55 8.93
N ALA A 36 3.12 4.84 9.23
CA ALA A 36 3.30 5.92 8.29
C ALA A 36 4.51 5.53 7.44
N ALA A 37 4.48 5.53 6.11
CA ALA A 37 3.80 6.48 5.25
C ALA A 37 3.51 5.85 3.87
N HIS A 38 2.62 4.85 3.82
CA HIS A 38 2.09 4.42 2.53
C HIS A 38 0.85 5.24 2.22
N TRP A 39 0.74 5.72 0.99
CA TRP A 39 -0.48 6.31 0.48
C TRP A 39 -1.64 5.31 0.65
N GLN A 40 -2.71 5.75 1.32
CA GLN A 40 -3.88 4.93 1.61
C GLN A 40 -5.06 5.40 0.76
N VAL A 41 -5.73 4.44 0.14
CA VAL A 41 -7.04 4.64 -0.48
C VAL A 41 -8.09 4.02 0.44
N ILE A 42 -8.96 4.86 1.00
CA ILE A 42 -10.11 4.44 1.80
C ILE A 42 -11.36 4.85 1.01
N GLY A 43 -12.07 3.87 0.44
CA GLY A 43 -13.21 4.15 -0.42
C GLY A 43 -13.60 2.95 -1.28
N THR A 44 -14.17 3.27 -2.44
CA THR A 44 -14.64 2.33 -3.46
C THR A 44 -13.54 1.98 -4.47
N VAL A 45 -13.85 1.05 -5.38
CA VAL A 45 -12.99 0.73 -6.53
C VAL A 45 -12.80 1.95 -7.44
N ASP A 46 -13.84 2.78 -7.60
CA ASP A 46 -13.77 4.01 -8.41
C ASP A 46 -12.78 5.00 -7.79
N ASP A 47 -12.88 5.23 -6.48
CA ASP A 47 -11.98 6.13 -5.74
C ASP A 47 -10.51 5.68 -5.87
N ALA A 48 -10.27 4.36 -5.88
CA ALA A 48 -8.93 3.81 -6.06
C ALA A 48 -8.38 4.07 -7.46
N VAL A 49 -9.19 3.82 -8.49
CA VAL A 49 -8.77 4.04 -9.88
C VAL A 49 -8.51 5.52 -10.15
N GLU A 50 -9.40 6.41 -9.69
CA GLU A 50 -9.26 7.86 -9.88
C GLU A 50 -7.96 8.37 -9.26
N GLN A 51 -7.68 8.03 -8.00
CA GLN A 51 -6.46 8.50 -7.37
C GLN A 51 -5.18 7.92 -8.02
N ILE A 52 -5.17 6.65 -8.47
CA ILE A 52 -4.03 6.08 -9.22
C ILE A 52 -3.82 6.87 -10.52
N VAL A 53 -4.90 7.21 -11.23
CA VAL A 53 -4.82 8.01 -12.46
C VAL A 53 -4.28 9.40 -12.20
N ASP A 54 -4.71 10.06 -11.12
CA ASP A 54 -4.25 11.40 -10.76
C ASP A 54 -2.75 11.42 -10.46
N TRP A 55 -2.26 10.45 -9.68
CA TRP A 55 -0.83 10.31 -9.39
C TRP A 55 0.00 10.07 -10.65
N ALA A 56 -0.47 9.22 -11.55
CA ALA A 56 0.20 8.95 -12.82
C ALA A 56 0.19 10.19 -13.73
N GLY A 57 -0.95 10.87 -13.85
CA GLY A 57 -1.11 12.08 -14.66
C GLY A 57 -0.27 13.26 -14.15
N ALA A 58 0.00 13.31 -12.84
CA ALA A 58 0.92 14.26 -12.24
C ALA A 58 2.41 13.91 -12.44
N GLY A 59 2.73 12.75 -13.02
CA GLY A 59 4.10 12.24 -13.11
C GLY A 59 4.72 11.92 -11.76
N ALA A 60 3.89 11.61 -10.74
CA ALA A 60 4.33 11.40 -9.37
C ALA A 60 4.73 9.95 -9.07
N MET A 61 4.58 9.03 -10.04
CA MET A 61 4.95 7.62 -9.89
C MET A 61 5.23 6.93 -11.23
N ASP A 62 6.15 5.96 -11.20
CA ASP A 62 6.36 4.97 -12.27
C ASP A 62 5.61 3.66 -12.00
N GLY A 63 5.09 3.50 -10.78
CA GLY A 63 4.40 2.32 -10.31
C GLY A 63 4.16 2.37 -8.80
N PHE A 64 3.53 1.34 -8.25
CA PHE A 64 3.20 1.29 -6.83
C PHE A 64 3.24 -0.15 -6.29
N ILE A 65 3.39 -0.27 -4.97
CA ILE A 65 3.28 -1.53 -4.25
C ILE A 65 1.88 -1.60 -3.65
N ALA A 66 1.02 -2.46 -4.19
CA ALA A 66 -0.32 -2.66 -3.66
C ALA A 66 -0.27 -3.51 -2.38
N ALA A 67 -0.66 -2.91 -1.26
CA ALA A 67 -0.90 -3.61 0.01
C ALA A 67 -2.40 -3.56 0.35
N PRO A 68 -3.25 -4.40 -0.28
CA PRO A 68 -4.67 -4.44 0.01
C PRO A 68 -4.88 -4.73 1.49
N GLY A 69 -5.75 -3.95 2.17
CA GLY A 69 -5.82 -3.72 3.63
C GLY A 69 -6.02 -4.93 4.56
N GLY A 70 -5.21 -5.98 4.42
CA GLY A 70 -5.17 -7.17 5.24
C GLY A 70 -6.18 -8.27 4.90
N SER A 71 -7.21 -8.00 4.08
CA SER A 71 -8.25 -8.98 3.77
C SER A 71 -8.15 -9.57 2.35
N VAL A 72 -8.50 -10.85 2.21
CA VAL A 72 -8.62 -11.53 0.90
C VAL A 72 -9.65 -10.83 0.00
N GLY A 73 -10.71 -10.26 0.59
CA GLY A 73 -11.71 -9.49 -0.15
C GLY A 73 -11.11 -8.24 -0.81
N SER A 74 -10.25 -7.51 -0.09
CA SER A 74 -9.57 -6.33 -0.66
C SER A 74 -8.63 -6.72 -1.80
N LEU A 75 -7.92 -7.84 -1.66
CA LEU A 75 -7.06 -8.36 -2.73
C LEU A 75 -7.88 -8.72 -3.98
N ARG A 76 -9.03 -9.38 -3.82
CA ARG A 76 -9.92 -9.70 -4.95
C ARG A 76 -10.46 -8.44 -5.63
N LEU A 77 -10.96 -7.46 -4.88
CA LEU A 77 -11.42 -6.19 -5.44
C LEU A 77 -10.32 -5.50 -6.25
N PHE A 78 -9.09 -5.49 -5.73
CA PHE A 78 -7.96 -4.90 -6.43
C PHE A 78 -7.65 -5.64 -7.74
N LEU A 79 -7.48 -6.97 -7.70
CA LEU A 79 -7.09 -7.77 -8.87
C LEU A 79 -8.21 -7.90 -9.91
N GLU A 80 -9.46 -8.04 -9.48
CA GLU A 80 -10.60 -8.33 -10.37
C GLU A 80 -11.31 -7.07 -10.86
N GLN A 81 -11.19 -5.94 -10.16
CA GLN A 81 -11.90 -4.70 -10.54
C GLN A 81 -10.99 -3.50 -10.79
N VAL A 82 -9.94 -3.30 -9.97
CA VAL A 82 -9.02 -2.15 -10.17
C VAL A 82 -8.07 -2.42 -11.34
N VAL A 83 -7.34 -3.54 -11.34
CA VAL A 83 -6.32 -3.85 -12.36
C VAL A 83 -6.88 -3.81 -13.79
N PRO A 84 -8.03 -4.41 -14.13
CA PRO A 84 -8.57 -4.34 -15.49
C PRO A 84 -8.82 -2.90 -15.98
N ARG A 85 -9.32 -2.03 -15.09
CA ARG A 85 -9.56 -0.62 -15.41
C ARG A 85 -8.26 0.17 -15.59
N LEU A 86 -7.20 -0.20 -14.88
CA LEU A 86 -5.87 0.38 -15.12
C LEU A 86 -5.29 -0.06 -16.46
N VAL A 87 -5.55 -1.30 -16.90
CA VAL A 87 -5.19 -1.77 -18.25
C VAL A 87 -5.95 -0.98 -19.32
N GLU A 88 -7.27 -0.80 -19.16
CA GLU A 88 -8.08 0.01 -20.08
C GLU A 88 -7.59 1.46 -20.21
N LYS A 89 -7.03 2.02 -19.13
CA LYS A 89 -6.47 3.37 -19.08
C LYS A 89 -4.99 3.44 -19.52
N GLY A 90 -4.38 2.32 -19.90
CA GLY A 90 -2.97 2.27 -20.29
C GLY A 90 -1.98 2.47 -19.14
N LEU A 91 -2.43 2.35 -17.89
CA LEU A 91 -1.61 2.49 -16.68
C LEU A 91 -1.07 1.14 -16.17
N PHE A 92 -1.48 0.03 -16.79
CA PHE A 92 -1.00 -1.30 -16.45
C PHE A 92 -0.94 -2.18 -17.70
N ARG A 93 0.02 -3.10 -17.74
CA ARG A 93 0.19 -4.03 -18.86
C ARG A 93 -0.88 -5.13 -18.87
N GLU A 94 -1.32 -5.52 -20.06
CA GLU A 94 -2.23 -6.66 -20.23
C GLU A 94 -1.50 -8.02 -20.10
N ARG A 95 -0.23 -8.09 -20.53
CA ARG A 95 0.55 -9.33 -20.63
C ARG A 95 2.00 -9.12 -20.23
N TYR A 96 2.64 -10.21 -19.80
CA TYR A 96 4.08 -10.26 -19.62
C TYR A 96 4.80 -10.17 -20.97
N SER A 97 5.83 -9.34 -21.04
CA SER A 97 6.61 -9.01 -22.24
C SER A 97 8.03 -9.63 -22.23
N ALA A 98 8.53 -10.01 -21.05
CA ALA A 98 9.83 -10.62 -20.82
C ALA A 98 9.72 -11.93 -20.02
N THR A 99 10.85 -12.59 -19.81
CA THR A 99 10.96 -13.82 -19.00
C THR A 99 11.73 -13.62 -17.69
N THR A 100 12.26 -12.41 -17.47
CA THR A 100 13.00 -12.06 -16.27
C THR A 100 12.38 -10.84 -15.62
N PHE A 101 12.49 -10.74 -14.30
CA PHE A 101 12.01 -9.60 -13.54
C PHE A 101 12.61 -8.28 -14.04
N ALA A 102 13.93 -8.24 -14.29
CA ALA A 102 14.59 -7.04 -14.81
C ALA A 102 14.08 -6.67 -16.21
N GLY A 103 13.83 -7.65 -17.08
CA GLY A 103 13.25 -7.40 -18.40
C GLY A 103 11.86 -6.77 -18.32
N HIS A 104 11.09 -7.04 -17.27
CA HIS A 104 9.78 -6.45 -17.03
C HIS A 104 9.76 -5.03 -16.48
N LEU A 105 10.93 -4.49 -16.10
CA LEU A 105 11.09 -3.14 -15.56
C LEU A 105 11.84 -2.20 -16.51
N ALA A 106 12.48 -2.74 -17.54
CA ALA A 106 13.26 -1.98 -18.53
C ALA A 106 12.42 -1.60 -19.76
N GLU A 107 11.09 -1.71 -19.67
CA GLU A 107 10.16 -1.34 -20.72
C GLU A 107 9.99 0.20 -20.70
N GLU A 108 10.11 0.85 -21.87
CA GLU A 108 9.84 2.29 -22.07
C GLU A 108 8.36 2.57 -22.33
#